data_AF-A0A2T2R0Q0-F1
#
_entry.id   AF-A0A2T2R0Q0-F1
#
_cell.length_a   1.000
_cell.length_b   1.000
_cell.length_c   1.000
_cell.angle_alpha   90.00
_cell.angle_beta   90.00
_cell.angle_gamma   90.00
#
_symmetry.space_group_name_H-M   'P 1'
#
loop_
_entity.id
_entity.type
_entity.pdbx_description
1 polymer ?
#
loop_
_entity_poly.entity_id
_entity_poly.type
_entity_poly.pdbx_seq_one_letter_code
_entity_poly.pdbx_strand_id
1 'polypeptide(L)'
;MNLGYLSTEESAGFTLIELLVVIAIISLLSSIVLASLSGVRKNAKTKRLVSDFKQFEKAFTLWMDANGRTQYPNETIFGSGNPSLEQAVQNTDLSEYLNSVPEPPFGNTYRFDNDEDVFSSCGDVENHGVNIFAYSVPDSIQREVNRVIEDDRKANGKQDLDCGRMRTNSNNAFLYSLSNDGNI
;
A
#
# COMPACT_ATOMS: atom_id res chain seq x y z
N MET A 1 57.36 42.90 44.44
CA MET A 1 55.95 42.62 44.76
C MET A 1 55.24 42.28 43.46
N ASN A 2 54.84 41.03 43.26
CA ASN A 2 53.83 40.67 42.27
C ASN A 2 53.15 39.40 42.78
N LEU A 3 51.93 39.54 43.31
CA LEU A 3 51.08 38.40 43.66
C LEU A 3 50.31 38.01 42.40
N GLY A 4 50.77 36.97 41.71
CA GLY A 4 49.99 36.32 40.66
C GLY A 4 48.91 35.46 41.29
N TYR A 5 47.65 35.89 41.20
CA TYR A 5 46.50 35.05 41.47
C TYR A 5 46.34 34.04 40.33
N LEU A 6 46.55 32.76 40.60
CA LEU A 6 46.14 31.65 39.72
C LEU A 6 44.68 31.34 40.04
N SER A 7 43.77 31.74 39.16
CA SER A 7 42.38 31.26 39.18
C SER A 7 42.35 29.82 38.67
N THR A 8 42.18 28.86 39.57
CA THR A 8 41.86 27.47 39.21
C THR A 8 40.41 27.44 38.72
N GLU A 9 40.21 27.27 37.42
CA GLU A 9 38.91 26.89 36.86
C GLU A 9 38.53 25.52 37.42
N GLU A 10 37.53 25.47 38.30
CA GLU A 10 36.98 24.20 38.78
C GLU A 10 36.21 23.53 37.64
N SER A 11 36.76 22.43 37.10
CA SER A 11 36.03 21.55 36.20
C SER A 11 34.85 20.93 36.95
N ALA A 12 33.65 21.47 36.73
CA ALA A 12 32.40 20.87 37.18
C ALA A 12 32.17 19.54 36.44
N GLY A 13 32.26 18.42 37.18
CA GLY A 13 31.95 17.09 36.67
C GLY A 13 30.49 16.73 36.90
N PHE A 14 29.88 16.01 35.96
CA PHE A 14 28.55 15.43 36.15
C PHE A 14 28.58 14.38 37.25
N THR A 15 27.56 14.38 38.10
CA THR A 15 27.37 13.35 39.13
C THR A 15 26.74 12.08 38.53
N LEU A 16 26.99 10.93 39.14
CA LEU A 16 26.36 9.66 38.74
C LEU A 16 24.83 9.72 38.83
N ILE A 17 24.28 10.45 39.80
CA ILE A 17 22.84 10.60 39.98
C ILE A 17 22.21 11.42 38.86
N GLU A 18 22.88 12.48 38.38
CA GLU A 18 22.40 13.28 37.25
C GLU A 18 22.33 12.44 35.97
N LEU A 19 23.35 11.63 35.70
CA LEU A 19 23.32 10.72 34.55
C LEU A 19 22.21 9.66 34.68
N LEU A 20 22.01 9.12 35.88
CA LEU A 20 21.00 8.10 36.16
C LEU A 20 19.57 8.62 35.96
N VAL A 21 19.27 9.82 36.45
CA VAL A 21 17.94 10.44 36.27
C VAL A 21 17.67 10.71 34.79
N VAL A 22 18.68 11.14 34.03
CA VAL A 22 18.52 11.42 32.60
C VAL A 22 18.17 10.16 31.81
N ILE A 23 18.88 9.04 32.01
CA ILE A 23 18.56 7.78 31.31
C ILE A 23 17.20 7.22 31.75
N ALA A 24 16.79 7.43 33.00
CA ALA A 24 15.47 7.05 33.50
C ALA A 24 14.36 7.83 32.78
N ILE A 25 14.54 9.14 32.59
CA ILE A 25 13.57 9.98 31.87
C ILE A 25 13.55 9.62 30.37
N ILE A 26 14.72 9.44 29.74
CA ILE A 26 14.80 9.06 28.31
C ILE A 26 14.13 7.72 28.06
N SER A 27 14.35 6.72 28.92
CA SER A 27 13.74 5.39 28.76
C SER A 27 12.22 5.44 28.91
N LEU A 28 11.71 6.21 29.87
CA LEU A 28 10.27 6.42 30.05
C LEU A 28 9.65 7.08 28.81
N LEU A 29 10.22 8.19 28.33
CA LEU A 29 9.71 8.89 27.15
C LEU A 29 9.81 8.04 25.88
N SER A 30 10.91 7.30 25.71
CA SER A 30 11.12 6.42 24.56
C SER A 30 10.07 5.31 24.48
N SER A 31 9.64 4.76 25.63
CA SER A 31 8.60 3.72 25.67
C SER A 31 7.26 4.19 25.08
N ILE A 32 6.86 5.43 25.38
CA ILE A 32 5.61 6.03 24.90
C ILE A 32 5.67 6.27 23.39
N VAL A 33 6.82 6.79 22.91
CA VAL A 33 7.04 7.02 21.47
C VAL A 33 6.97 5.72 20.69
N LEU A 34 7.62 4.65 21.15
CA LEU A 34 7.60 3.35 20.48
C LEU A 34 6.20 2.73 20.41
N ALA A 35 5.41 2.84 21.47
CA ALA A 35 4.02 2.37 21.48
C ALA A 35 3.18 3.08 20.40
N SER A 36 3.33 4.39 20.26
CA SER A 36 2.59 5.20 19.28
C SER A 36 2.96 4.92 17.82
N LEU A 37 4.21 4.48 17.56
CA LEU A 37 4.74 4.31 16.20
C LEU A 37 4.09 3.15 15.43
N SER A 38 3.63 2.11 16.13
CA SER A 38 3.01 0.93 15.53
C SER A 38 1.76 1.28 14.70
N GLY A 39 0.86 2.09 15.26
CA GLY A 39 -0.34 2.58 14.57
C GLY A 39 -0.03 3.51 13.40
N VAL A 40 0.94 4.40 13.57
CA VAL A 40 1.38 5.32 12.50
C VAL A 40 1.92 4.55 11.30
N ARG A 41 2.76 3.54 11.53
CA ARG A 41 3.30 2.68 10.46
C ARG A 41 2.20 1.92 9.73
N LYS A 42 1.24 1.37 10.48
CA LYS A 42 0.06 0.69 9.91
C LYS A 42 -0.71 1.62 8.98
N ASN A 43 -1.09 2.80 9.47
CA ASN A 43 -1.86 3.79 8.70
C ASN A 43 -1.07 4.29 7.47
N ALA A 44 0.24 4.48 7.59
CA ALA A 44 1.10 4.88 6.48
C ALA A 44 1.12 3.80 5.38
N LYS A 45 1.22 2.52 5.75
CA LYS A 45 1.14 1.40 4.81
C LYS A 45 -0.22 1.30 4.14
N THR A 46 -1.33 1.52 4.88
CA THR A 46 -2.68 1.55 4.30
C THR A 46 -2.81 2.63 3.25
N LYS A 47 -2.42 3.87 3.59
CA LYS A 47 -2.49 5.01 2.66
C LYS A 47 -1.61 4.81 1.43
N ARG A 48 -0.44 4.21 1.60
CA ARG A 48 0.44 3.83 0.50
C ARG A 48 -0.25 2.83 -0.43
N LEU A 49 -0.82 1.74 0.10
CA LEU A 49 -1.54 0.76 -0.70
C LEU A 49 -2.70 1.37 -1.49
N VAL A 50 -3.49 2.26 -0.86
CA VAL A 50 -4.55 3.03 -1.55
C VAL A 50 -3.97 3.89 -2.68
N SER A 51 -2.87 4.58 -2.42
CA SER A 51 -2.21 5.44 -3.41
C SER A 51 -1.67 4.64 -4.59
N ASP A 52 -1.08 3.46 -4.33
CA ASP A 52 -0.54 2.57 -5.35
C ASP A 52 -1.68 2.09 -6.27
N PHE A 53 -2.79 1.61 -5.71
CA PHE A 53 -3.97 1.21 -6.49
C PHE A 53 -4.54 2.35 -7.34
N LYS A 54 -4.73 3.55 -6.78
CA LYS A 54 -5.21 4.71 -7.54
C LYS A 54 -4.24 5.15 -8.63
N GLN A 55 -2.93 5.01 -8.41
CA GLN A 55 -1.92 5.27 -9.42
C GLN A 55 -2.06 4.28 -10.59
N PHE A 56 -2.27 3.00 -10.28
CA PHE A 56 -2.49 1.98 -11.31
C PHE A 56 -3.76 2.28 -12.09
N GLU A 57 -4.91 2.45 -11.42
CA GLU A 57 -6.18 2.83 -12.08
C GLU A 57 -5.98 3.98 -13.07
N LYS A 58 -5.34 5.06 -12.61
CA LYS A 58 -5.09 6.23 -13.44
C LYS A 58 -4.21 5.90 -14.65
N ALA A 59 -3.11 5.17 -14.46
CA ALA A 59 -2.20 4.83 -15.55
C ALA A 59 -2.89 3.93 -16.59
N PHE A 60 -3.63 2.93 -16.12
CA PHE A 60 -4.38 1.99 -16.95
C PHE A 60 -5.49 2.70 -17.74
N THR A 61 -6.26 3.59 -17.08
CA THR A 61 -7.31 4.38 -17.74
C THR A 61 -6.72 5.30 -18.81
N LEU A 62 -5.66 6.05 -18.48
CA LEU A 62 -5.00 6.94 -19.44
C LEU A 62 -4.40 6.17 -20.63
N TRP A 63 -3.82 5.00 -20.38
CA TRP A 63 -3.28 4.14 -21.44
C TRP A 63 -4.39 3.62 -22.37
N MET A 64 -5.56 3.24 -21.84
CA MET A 64 -6.69 2.84 -22.67
C MET A 64 -7.20 4.00 -23.52
N ASP A 65 -7.43 5.16 -22.89
CA ASP A 65 -7.95 6.35 -23.54
C ASP A 65 -7.03 6.84 -24.67
N ALA A 66 -5.73 6.95 -24.39
CA ALA A 66 -4.75 7.48 -25.34
C ALA A 66 -4.51 6.56 -26.55
N ASN A 67 -4.67 5.25 -26.37
CA ASN A 67 -4.48 4.26 -27.43
C ASN A 67 -5.80 3.80 -28.07
N GLY A 68 -6.95 4.35 -27.66
CA GLY A 68 -8.27 3.94 -28.14
C GLY A 68 -8.58 2.46 -27.87
N ARG A 69 -8.05 1.91 -26.77
CA ARG A 69 -8.23 0.50 -26.40
C ARG A 69 -9.51 0.33 -25.59
N THR A 70 -10.19 -0.79 -25.80
CA THR A 70 -11.41 -1.16 -25.07
C THR A 70 -11.19 -2.35 -24.13
N GLN A 71 -9.95 -2.83 -24.03
CA GLN A 71 -9.56 -4.02 -23.27
C GLN A 71 -8.14 -3.87 -22.74
N TYR A 72 -7.90 -4.39 -21.54
CA TYR A 72 -6.57 -4.53 -20.95
C TYR A 72 -5.73 -5.61 -21.66
N PRO A 73 -4.38 -5.60 -21.53
CA PRO A 73 -3.52 -6.62 -22.15
C PRO A 73 -3.84 -8.01 -21.60
N ASN A 74 -4.17 -8.99 -22.45
CA ASN A 74 -4.49 -10.34 -21.99
C ASN A 74 -3.27 -11.00 -21.32
N GLU A 75 -3.45 -11.69 -20.20
CA GLU A 75 -2.33 -12.25 -19.44
C GLU A 75 -1.53 -13.32 -20.21
N THR A 76 -2.15 -13.99 -21.18
CA THR A 76 -1.51 -15.06 -21.97
C THR A 76 -0.32 -14.58 -22.80
N ILE A 77 -0.21 -13.26 -23.06
CA ILE A 77 0.95 -12.67 -23.74
C ILE A 77 2.23 -12.76 -22.87
N PHE A 78 2.09 -13.01 -21.57
CA PHE A 78 3.21 -13.07 -20.62
C PHE A 78 3.60 -14.51 -20.22
N GLY A 79 2.96 -15.53 -20.81
CA GLY A 79 3.26 -16.94 -20.57
C GLY A 79 2.18 -17.65 -19.75
N SER A 80 2.60 -18.57 -18.87
CA SER A 80 1.70 -19.36 -18.05
C SER A 80 1.51 -18.73 -16.66
N GLY A 81 0.27 -18.39 -16.33
CA GLY A 81 -0.16 -17.83 -15.04
C GLY A 81 0.05 -16.31 -14.93
N ASN A 82 -0.39 -15.77 -13.79
CA ASN A 82 -0.52 -14.33 -13.55
C ASN A 82 0.88 -13.68 -13.44
N PRO A 83 1.30 -12.83 -14.40
CA PRO A 83 2.60 -12.16 -14.35
C PRO A 83 2.68 -11.16 -13.19
N SER A 84 3.90 -10.72 -12.87
CA SER A 84 4.05 -9.52 -12.05
C SER A 84 3.50 -8.30 -12.80
N LEU A 85 2.97 -7.33 -12.06
CA LEU A 85 2.50 -6.08 -12.66
C LEU A 85 3.65 -5.36 -13.39
N GLU A 86 4.87 -5.46 -12.87
CA GLU A 86 6.06 -4.91 -13.53
C GLU A 86 6.30 -5.55 -14.91
N GLN A 87 6.16 -6.88 -15.03
CA GLN A 87 6.23 -7.55 -16.34
C GLN A 87 5.12 -7.08 -17.28
N ALA A 88 3.89 -6.91 -16.78
CA ALA A 88 2.78 -6.42 -17.60
C ALA A 88 3.04 -4.99 -18.12
N VAL A 89 3.63 -4.13 -17.28
CA VAL A 89 3.99 -2.76 -17.64
C VAL A 89 5.15 -2.71 -18.63
N GLN A 90 6.23 -3.46 -18.40
CA GLN A 90 7.44 -3.39 -19.22
C GLN A 90 7.29 -4.05 -20.60
N ASN A 91 6.41 -5.04 -20.74
CA ASN A 91 6.18 -5.74 -22.01
C ASN A 91 5.02 -5.14 -22.82
N THR A 92 4.50 -3.98 -22.41
CA THR A 92 3.44 -3.25 -23.12
C THR A 92 3.74 -1.76 -23.19
N ASP A 93 2.93 -1.03 -23.97
CA ASP A 93 3.01 0.44 -24.06
C ASP A 93 2.53 1.13 -22.75
N LEU A 94 2.11 0.37 -21.74
CA LEU A 94 1.72 0.90 -20.43
C LEU A 94 2.90 1.54 -19.68
N SER A 95 4.14 1.14 -20.01
CA SER A 95 5.37 1.75 -19.50
C SER A 95 5.47 3.26 -19.74
N GLU A 96 4.77 3.82 -20.75
CA GLU A 96 4.69 5.27 -21.00
C GLU A 96 3.82 6.01 -19.96
N TYR A 97 2.90 5.30 -19.31
CA TYR A 97 1.91 5.84 -18.37
C TYR A 97 2.23 5.48 -16.92
N LEU A 98 2.99 4.40 -16.72
CA LEU A 98 3.48 3.93 -15.43
C LEU A 98 4.98 3.62 -15.52
N ASN A 99 5.81 4.62 -15.23
CA ASN A 99 7.28 4.52 -15.35
C ASN A 99 7.93 3.41 -14.51
N SER A 100 7.30 3.03 -13.39
CA SER A 100 7.78 1.98 -12.49
C SER A 100 6.66 1.50 -11.59
N VAL A 101 6.58 0.20 -11.29
CA VAL A 101 5.66 -0.32 -10.27
C VAL A 101 6.30 -0.16 -8.88
N PRO A 102 5.62 0.50 -7.92
CA PRO A 102 6.11 0.61 -6.55
C PRO A 102 6.11 -0.75 -5.85
N GLU A 103 7.05 -0.93 -4.94
CA GLU A 103 7.08 -2.11 -4.06
C GLU A 103 5.88 -2.11 -3.10
N PRO A 104 5.13 -3.24 -2.99
CA PRO A 104 4.00 -3.34 -2.08
C PRO A 104 4.40 -3.13 -0.61
N PRO A 105 3.59 -2.40 0.19
CA PRO A 105 3.91 -2.13 1.60
C PRO A 105 3.91 -3.36 2.52
N PHE A 106 3.38 -4.49 2.06
CA PHE A 106 3.27 -5.75 2.78
C PHE A 106 4.13 -6.88 2.20
N GLY A 107 5.03 -6.55 1.25
CA GLY A 107 5.93 -7.51 0.60
C GLY A 107 5.34 -8.19 -0.63
N ASN A 108 6.09 -9.14 -1.21
CA ASN A 108 5.84 -9.72 -2.54
C ASN A 108 5.84 -8.65 -3.64
N THR A 109 5.42 -9.00 -4.85
CA THR A 109 5.19 -8.03 -5.92
C THR A 109 3.70 -7.94 -6.21
N TYR A 110 3.26 -6.82 -6.77
CA TYR A 110 1.95 -6.78 -7.42
C TYR A 110 1.90 -7.81 -8.56
N ARG A 111 0.77 -8.46 -8.74
CA ARG A 111 0.50 -9.34 -9.88
C ARG A 111 -0.65 -8.77 -10.71
N PHE A 112 -0.71 -9.18 -11.96
CA PHE A 112 -1.69 -8.77 -12.94
C PHE A 112 -2.45 -10.01 -13.40
N ASP A 113 -3.78 -10.01 -13.29
CA ASP A 113 -4.69 -10.98 -13.91
C ASP A 113 -5.48 -10.30 -15.01
N ASN A 114 -5.56 -10.94 -16.17
CA ASN A 114 -6.53 -10.55 -17.18
C ASN A 114 -6.96 -11.78 -17.96
N ASP A 115 -7.55 -12.74 -17.24
CA ASP A 115 -8.34 -13.84 -17.79
C ASP A 115 -9.80 -13.42 -18.14
N GLU A 116 -10.07 -12.11 -18.12
CA GLU A 116 -11.39 -11.49 -18.27
C GLU A 116 -12.41 -11.96 -17.21
N ASP A 117 -11.96 -12.60 -16.13
CA ASP A 117 -12.82 -12.92 -15.00
C ASP A 117 -12.85 -11.75 -14.00
N VAL A 118 -13.97 -11.04 -14.00
CA VAL A 118 -14.31 -10.12 -12.93
C VAL A 118 -15.56 -10.72 -12.28
N PHE A 119 -15.36 -11.59 -11.29
CA PHE A 119 -16.44 -12.43 -10.74
C PHE A 119 -17.67 -11.65 -10.25
N SER A 120 -18.85 -12.14 -10.65
CA SER A 120 -20.20 -11.54 -10.54
C SER A 120 -20.98 -11.88 -9.26
N SER A 121 -20.33 -11.94 -8.10
CA SER A 121 -21.00 -12.25 -6.81
C SER A 121 -22.06 -11.23 -6.36
N CYS A 122 -22.09 -10.04 -6.97
CA CYS A 122 -23.08 -9.00 -6.67
C CYS A 122 -24.16 -8.73 -7.71
N GLY A 123 -24.23 -9.52 -8.77
CA GLY A 123 -25.20 -9.29 -9.86
C GLY A 123 -24.73 -8.25 -10.87
N ASP A 124 -23.56 -7.66 -10.65
CA ASP A 124 -22.84 -6.85 -11.64
C ASP A 124 -22.12 -7.82 -12.59
N VAL A 125 -22.54 -7.82 -13.84
CA VAL A 125 -21.98 -8.64 -14.93
C VAL A 125 -21.17 -7.71 -15.81
N GLU A 126 -19.96 -7.39 -15.37
CA GLU A 126 -18.96 -6.82 -16.25
C GLU A 126 -17.87 -7.87 -16.45
N ASN A 127 -18.06 -8.71 -17.46
CA ASN A 127 -17.21 -9.84 -17.82
C ASN A 127 -15.87 -9.40 -18.42
N HIS A 128 -15.45 -8.14 -18.27
CA HIS A 128 -14.26 -7.65 -18.94
C HIS A 128 -13.54 -6.59 -18.09
N GLY A 129 -12.36 -6.95 -17.60
CA GLY A 129 -11.54 -6.09 -16.77
C GLY A 129 -10.23 -6.78 -16.39
N VAL A 130 -9.46 -6.14 -15.52
CA VAL A 130 -8.18 -6.64 -14.99
C VAL A 130 -8.23 -6.67 -13.47
N ASN A 131 -7.60 -7.67 -12.87
CA ASN A 131 -7.36 -7.72 -11.42
C ASN A 131 -5.88 -7.45 -11.10
N ILE A 132 -5.63 -6.54 -10.16
CA ILE A 132 -4.29 -6.31 -9.60
C ILE A 132 -4.23 -6.93 -8.20
N PHE A 133 -3.30 -7.85 -7.98
CA PHE A 133 -3.15 -8.53 -6.68
C PHE A 133 -2.11 -7.87 -5.80
N ALA A 134 -2.45 -7.73 -4.52
CA ALA A 134 -1.51 -7.56 -3.43
C ALA A 134 -1.56 -8.78 -2.50
N TYR A 135 -0.41 -9.24 -2.03
CA TYR A 135 -0.33 -10.37 -1.10
C TYR A 135 0.00 -9.90 0.32
N SER A 136 -0.30 -10.78 1.28
CA SER A 136 0.07 -10.59 2.70
C SER A 136 -0.50 -9.32 3.32
N VAL A 137 -1.57 -8.76 2.74
CA VAL A 137 -2.29 -7.62 3.28
C VAL A 137 -3.16 -8.11 4.45
N PRO A 138 -2.99 -7.61 5.68
CA PRO A 138 -3.82 -8.05 6.80
C PRO A 138 -5.29 -7.67 6.60
N ASP A 139 -6.26 -8.49 7.04
CA ASP A 139 -7.71 -8.26 6.87
C ASP A 139 -8.18 -6.91 7.42
N SER A 140 -7.54 -6.44 8.49
CA SER A 140 -7.83 -5.12 9.07
C SER A 140 -7.46 -3.97 8.12
N ILE A 141 -6.45 -4.16 7.28
CA ILE A 141 -6.04 -3.21 6.23
C ILE A 141 -6.91 -3.38 5.00
N GLN A 142 -7.19 -4.60 4.57
CA GLN A 142 -8.06 -4.84 3.41
C GLN A 142 -9.40 -4.13 3.57
N ARG A 143 -10.05 -4.26 4.73
CA ARG A 143 -11.29 -3.54 5.07
C ARG A 143 -11.14 -2.03 5.13
N GLU A 144 -10.01 -1.52 5.61
CA GLU A 144 -9.74 -0.08 5.65
C GLU A 144 -9.55 0.49 4.25
N VAL A 145 -8.77 -0.19 3.40
CA VAL A 145 -8.60 0.17 1.98
C VAL A 145 -9.94 0.14 1.26
N ASN A 146 -10.76 -0.90 1.47
CA ASN A 146 -12.09 -1.00 0.88
C ASN A 146 -12.96 0.22 1.17
N ARG A 147 -13.07 0.58 2.46
CA ARG A 147 -13.82 1.76 2.90
C ARG A 147 -13.31 3.06 2.27
N VAL A 148 -12.01 3.18 2.01
CA VAL A 148 -11.40 4.38 1.46
C VAL A 148 -11.55 4.48 -0.07
N ILE A 149 -11.55 3.36 -0.77
CA ILE A 149 -11.63 3.32 -2.24
C ILE A 149 -13.07 3.37 -2.71
N GLU A 150 -13.97 2.59 -2.10
CA GLU A 150 -15.34 2.44 -2.60
C GLU A 150 -16.36 3.33 -1.89
N ASP A 151 -16.00 3.96 -0.76
CA ASP A 151 -16.94 4.62 0.16
C ASP A 151 -18.16 3.72 0.49
N ASP A 152 -17.97 2.40 0.41
CA ASP A 152 -19.06 1.47 0.49
C ASP A 152 -19.48 1.35 1.95
N ARG A 153 -20.49 2.14 2.32
CA ARG A 153 -21.17 2.04 3.62
C ARG A 153 -22.10 0.83 3.70
N LYS A 154 -22.24 0.07 2.60
CA LYS A 154 -23.19 -1.02 2.50
C LYS A 154 -22.55 -2.34 2.92
N ALA A 155 -22.43 -2.47 4.24
CA ALA A 155 -22.79 -3.71 4.91
C ALA A 155 -24.28 -4.00 4.68
N ASN A 156 -24.70 -4.28 3.45
CA ASN A 156 -26.05 -4.76 3.10
C ASN A 156 -26.20 -6.25 3.46
N GLY A 157 -25.61 -6.69 4.57
CA GLY A 157 -25.59 -8.09 5.00
C GLY A 157 -24.79 -9.05 4.11
N LYS A 158 -24.16 -8.57 3.03
CA LYS A 158 -23.10 -9.28 2.28
C LYS A 158 -21.73 -8.94 2.89
N GLN A 159 -20.81 -9.89 2.92
CA GLN A 159 -19.57 -9.76 3.68
C GLN A 159 -18.66 -8.71 3.02
N ASP A 160 -18.05 -7.84 3.84
CA ASP A 160 -17.01 -6.90 3.39
C ASP A 160 -16.01 -7.66 2.50
N LEU A 161 -15.70 -7.17 1.28
CA LEU A 161 -14.77 -7.75 0.29
C LEU A 161 -15.31 -8.88 -0.63
N ASP A 162 -16.62 -9.15 -0.61
CA ASP A 162 -17.22 -10.07 -1.57
C ASP A 162 -17.55 -9.39 -2.92
N CYS A 163 -17.59 -8.07 -2.98
CA CYS A 163 -18.06 -7.30 -4.15
C CYS A 163 -17.39 -5.94 -4.30
N GLY A 164 -17.56 -5.32 -5.47
CA GLY A 164 -16.98 -4.03 -5.81
C GLY A 164 -15.64 -4.15 -6.54
N ARG A 165 -14.86 -3.08 -6.51
CA ARG A 165 -13.48 -2.98 -6.97
C ARG A 165 -12.49 -3.74 -6.06
N MET A 166 -12.81 -3.96 -4.79
CA MET A 166 -11.92 -4.59 -3.81
C MET A 166 -12.45 -5.96 -3.42
N ARG A 167 -11.62 -6.99 -3.56
CA ARG A 167 -11.99 -8.36 -3.19
C ARG A 167 -10.86 -9.10 -2.48
N THR A 168 -11.21 -10.20 -1.83
CA THR A 168 -10.23 -11.19 -1.38
C THR A 168 -10.52 -12.54 -2.01
N ASN A 169 -9.48 -13.30 -2.36
CA ASN A 169 -9.65 -14.68 -2.82
C ASN A 169 -9.25 -15.70 -1.73
N SER A 170 -9.48 -16.97 -2.02
CA SER A 170 -9.17 -18.10 -1.12
C SER A 170 -7.68 -18.24 -0.78
N ASN A 171 -6.79 -17.60 -1.54
CA ASN A 171 -5.34 -17.59 -1.31
C ASN A 171 -4.88 -16.37 -0.48
N ASN A 172 -5.83 -15.63 0.12
CA ASN A 172 -5.55 -14.38 0.85
C ASN A 172 -4.84 -13.32 0.00
N ALA A 173 -5.06 -13.34 -1.31
CA ALA A 173 -4.70 -12.23 -2.18
C ALA A 173 -5.79 -11.17 -2.09
N PHE A 174 -5.38 -9.92 -2.01
CA PHE A 174 -6.25 -8.77 -2.02
C PHE A 174 -6.26 -8.19 -3.43
N LEU A 175 -7.42 -8.21 -4.06
CA LEU A 175 -7.63 -7.87 -5.46
C LEU A 175 -8.17 -6.46 -5.57
N TYR A 176 -7.63 -5.73 -6.54
CA TYR A 176 -8.17 -4.48 -7.01
C TYR A 176 -8.56 -4.63 -8.49
N SER A 177 -9.86 -4.64 -8.75
CA SER A 177 -10.45 -4.82 -10.07
C SER A 177 -10.61 -3.48 -10.78
N LEU A 178 -10.28 -3.44 -12.07
CA LEU A 178 -10.54 -2.32 -12.98
C LEU A 178 -11.39 -2.84 -14.14
N SER A 179 -12.54 -2.23 -14.39
CA SER A 179 -13.38 -2.54 -15.56
C SER A 179 -12.83 -1.85 -16.81
N ASN A 180 -13.15 -2.41 -17.98
CA ASN A 180 -12.82 -1.84 -19.28
C ASN A 180 -13.57 -0.53 -19.57
N ASP A 181 -14.75 -0.33 -19.01
CA ASP A 181 -15.58 0.87 -19.24
C ASP A 181 -15.53 1.88 -18.07
N GLY A 182 -14.75 1.56 -17.03
CA GLY A 182 -14.59 2.35 -15.82
C GLY A 182 -15.74 2.23 -14.81
N ASN A 183 -16.78 1.43 -15.10
CA ASN A 183 -17.90 1.17 -14.21
C ASN A 183 -17.65 -0.11 -13.40
N ILE A 184 -17.89 -0.08 -12.09
CA ILE A 184 -17.84 -1.27 -11.20
C ILE A 184 -18.90 -1.07 -10.13
#